data_AF-A0A0L0MZU0-F1
#
_entry.id   AF-A0A0L0MZU0-F1
#
_cell.length_a   1.000
_cell.length_b   1.000
_cell.length_c   1.000
_cell.angle_alpha   90.00
_cell.angle_beta   90.00
_cell.angle_gamma   90.00
#
_symmetry.space_group_name_H-M   'P 1'
#
loop_
_entity.id
_entity.type
_entity.pdbx_description
1 polymer ?
#
loop_
_entity_poly.entity_id
_entity_poly.type
_entity_poly.pdbx_seq_one_letter_code
_entity_poly.pdbx_strand_id
1 'polypeptide(L)'
;MESRAKNRNKHSSFARLPVEIRTKIWAETWPEPRIIEVRELWSSSQHETQRQGPQRILDESETASCRSLDHSEDGNRELNDEGSFYLGLQLTSSFSSWMQHDFGHRVTEDEPLEECPPPISLQICRESRAFTLQHFVRIKDSISPSRSFYFSPRRDILCLSRDIVETGAEEVEEAGCCYGAQLNLIQSSLVELYDWNEAMGPAYCFKFLHRFKGIKLVRVLLESEEYDGFEGYRVRELAVQAGQRKIKDEALLQGLAFPWTVEYVDRTGNVHARLYPGRRL
;
A
#
# COMPACT_ATOMS: atom_id res chain seq x y z
N MET A 1 -40.25 31.89 -35.39
CA MET A 1 -38.99 31.41 -36.00
C MET A 1 -37.84 32.10 -35.29
N GLU A 2 -37.47 31.61 -34.11
CA GLU A 2 -36.39 32.19 -33.32
C GLU A 2 -35.14 31.31 -33.40
N SER A 3 -34.05 31.98 -33.76
CA SER A 3 -32.71 31.48 -34.01
C SER A 3 -32.07 30.94 -32.72
N ARG A 4 -32.03 29.61 -32.58
CA ARG A 4 -31.24 28.91 -31.57
C ARG A 4 -29.78 28.88 -32.03
N ALA A 5 -29.06 29.97 -31.78
CA ALA A 5 -27.64 30.09 -32.10
C ALA A 5 -26.83 29.01 -31.35
N LYS A 6 -26.26 28.08 -32.13
CA LYS A 6 -25.37 27.01 -31.70
C LYS A 6 -24.08 27.60 -31.12
N ASN A 7 -24.05 27.86 -29.82
CA ASN A 7 -22.82 28.17 -29.09
C ASN A 7 -22.09 26.85 -28.76
N ARG A 8 -21.72 26.10 -29.80
CA ARG A 8 -20.86 24.92 -29.71
C ARG A 8 -19.49 25.35 -30.21
N ASN A 9 -18.48 25.25 -29.33
CA ASN A 9 -17.03 25.35 -29.60
C ASN A 9 -16.27 26.40 -28.76
N LYS A 10 -16.61 26.55 -27.46
CA LYS A 10 -15.54 26.78 -26.48
C LYS A 10 -14.90 25.43 -26.14
N HIS A 11 -14.25 24.81 -27.13
CA HIS A 11 -13.41 23.66 -26.84
C HIS A 11 -12.28 24.14 -25.92
N SER A 12 -12.25 23.50 -24.75
CA SER A 12 -11.38 23.75 -23.61
C SER A 12 -9.99 24.23 -24.01
N SER A 13 -9.61 25.43 -23.53
CA SER A 13 -8.27 26.00 -23.63
C SER A 13 -7.17 25.03 -23.21
N PHE A 14 -7.51 24.03 -22.39
CA PHE A 14 -6.59 23.02 -21.91
C PHE A 14 -5.93 22.23 -23.04
N ALA A 15 -6.66 21.82 -24.08
CA ALA A 15 -6.09 21.03 -25.18
C ALA A 15 -5.07 21.81 -26.04
N ARG A 16 -5.05 23.15 -25.92
CA ARG A 16 -4.11 24.03 -26.63
C ARG A 16 -2.84 24.31 -25.83
N LEU A 17 -2.80 23.91 -24.55
CA LEU A 17 -1.60 24.03 -23.74
C LEU A 17 -0.51 23.09 -24.26
N PRO A 18 0.77 23.49 -24.18
CA PRO A 18 1.89 22.59 -24.44
C PRO A 18 1.78 21.30 -23.64
N VAL A 19 2.25 20.17 -24.19
CA VAL A 19 2.13 18.85 -23.56
C VAL A 19 2.75 18.84 -22.17
N GLU A 20 3.87 19.54 -21.97
CA GLU A 20 4.60 19.65 -20.71
C GLU A 20 3.75 20.32 -19.61
N ILE A 21 2.94 21.31 -19.98
CA ILE A 21 2.04 22.00 -19.05
C ILE A 21 0.88 21.07 -18.68
N ARG A 22 0.34 20.33 -19.65
CA ARG A 22 -0.77 19.41 -19.43
C ARG A 22 -0.35 18.24 -18.54
N THR A 23 0.82 17.65 -18.78
CA THR A 23 1.36 16.58 -17.94
C THR A 23 1.65 17.04 -16.51
N LYS A 24 2.15 18.28 -16.34
CA LYS A 24 2.27 18.89 -15.00
C LYS A 24 0.92 18.99 -14.32
N ILE A 25 -0.10 19.55 -14.98
CA ILE A 25 -1.43 19.68 -14.40
C ILE A 25 -2.01 18.31 -14.03
N TRP A 26 -1.86 17.29 -14.87
CA TRP A 26 -2.31 15.94 -14.53
C TRP A 26 -1.55 15.34 -13.35
N ALA A 27 -0.23 15.54 -13.25
CA ALA A 27 0.58 15.06 -12.13
C ALA A 27 0.20 15.74 -10.81
N GLU A 28 -0.13 17.04 -10.83
CA GLU A 28 -0.64 17.78 -9.67
C GLU A 28 -2.04 17.33 -9.25
N THR A 29 -2.77 16.62 -10.10
CA THR A 29 -4.09 16.05 -9.76
C THR A 29 -4.03 14.62 -9.22
N TRP A 30 -2.83 14.05 -9.10
CA TRP A 30 -2.66 12.74 -8.47
C TRP A 30 -2.86 12.85 -6.95
N PRO A 31 -3.35 11.78 -6.30
CA PRO A 31 -3.42 11.76 -4.85
C PRO A 31 -2.01 11.90 -4.24
N GLU A 32 -1.98 12.34 -2.98
CA GLU A 32 -0.78 12.20 -2.15
C GLU A 32 -0.31 10.73 -2.11
N PRO A 33 0.95 10.44 -1.74
CA PRO A 33 1.35 9.10 -1.35
C PRO A 33 0.30 8.48 -0.42
N ARG A 34 -0.17 7.27 -0.71
CA ARG A 34 -1.18 6.58 0.12
C ARG A 34 -0.56 5.40 0.84
N ILE A 35 -1.17 5.04 1.95
CA ILE A 35 -0.87 3.84 2.70
C ILE A 35 -1.73 2.68 2.19
N ILE A 36 -1.06 1.58 1.92
CA ILE A 36 -1.63 0.27 1.64
C ILE A 36 -1.40 -0.57 2.88
N GLU A 37 -2.46 -1.03 3.52
CA GLU A 37 -2.37 -1.99 4.61
C GLU A 37 -2.71 -3.38 4.09
N VAL A 38 -2.13 -4.38 4.75
CA VAL A 38 -2.50 -5.77 4.63
C VAL A 38 -3.47 -6.06 5.77
N ARG A 39 -4.62 -6.66 5.47
CA ARG A 39 -5.71 -6.81 6.44
C ARG A 39 -6.41 -8.14 6.25
N GLU A 40 -6.95 -8.68 7.33
CA GLU A 40 -7.92 -9.75 7.26
C GLU A 40 -9.24 -9.18 6.75
N LEU A 41 -9.78 -9.75 5.68
CA LEU A 41 -10.97 -9.25 5.01
C LEU A 41 -11.99 -10.36 4.83
N TRP A 42 -13.26 -10.03 5.07
CA TRP A 42 -14.36 -10.97 4.84
C TRP A 42 -14.67 -11.13 3.34
N SER A 43 -14.87 -12.37 2.89
CA SER A 43 -15.42 -12.72 1.58
C SER A 43 -16.83 -13.30 1.71
N SER A 44 -17.84 -12.54 1.32
CA SER A 44 -19.19 -13.08 1.14
C SER A 44 -19.32 -13.70 -0.25
N SER A 45 -19.03 -15.01 -0.35
CA SER A 45 -19.04 -15.76 -1.61
C SER A 45 -20.37 -15.72 -2.39
N GLN A 46 -21.48 -15.26 -1.80
CA GLN A 46 -22.82 -15.41 -2.39
C GLN A 46 -23.43 -14.17 -3.06
N HIS A 47 -22.89 -12.95 -2.90
CA HIS A 47 -23.59 -11.74 -3.35
C HIS A 47 -23.02 -11.01 -4.57
N GLU A 48 -21.80 -11.32 -5.01
CA GLU A 48 -21.15 -10.50 -6.05
C GLU A 48 -21.51 -10.90 -7.49
N THR A 49 -22.02 -12.12 -7.72
CA THR A 49 -22.33 -12.64 -9.07
C THR A 49 -23.57 -11.99 -9.73
N GLN A 50 -24.38 -11.21 -9.00
CA GLN A 50 -25.69 -10.77 -9.49
C GLN A 50 -25.83 -9.28 -9.86
N ARG A 51 -24.82 -8.43 -9.61
CA ARG A 51 -24.94 -6.97 -9.87
C ARG A 51 -24.00 -6.40 -10.94
N GLN A 52 -23.06 -7.16 -11.48
CA GLN A 52 -22.22 -6.66 -12.56
C GLN A 52 -22.94 -6.82 -13.91
N GLY A 53 -23.67 -5.78 -14.32
CA GLY A 53 -24.08 -5.60 -15.71
C GLY A 53 -22.87 -5.65 -16.66
N PRO A 54 -23.07 -5.91 -17.97
CA PRO A 54 -22.01 -6.29 -18.90
C PRO A 54 -20.99 -5.17 -19.09
N GLN A 55 -19.90 -5.18 -18.32
CA GLN A 55 -18.70 -4.42 -18.63
C GLN A 55 -17.85 -5.24 -19.60
N ARG A 56 -17.91 -4.89 -20.88
CA ARG A 56 -16.95 -5.36 -21.89
C ARG A 56 -15.57 -4.77 -21.57
N ILE A 57 -14.68 -5.55 -20.97
CA ILE A 57 -13.24 -5.30 -21.00
C ILE A 57 -12.53 -6.61 -21.33
N LEU A 58 -11.87 -6.60 -22.48
CA LEU A 58 -10.89 -7.59 -22.93
C LEU A 58 -9.64 -7.50 -22.05
N ASP A 59 -9.27 -8.58 -21.37
CA ASP A 59 -7.88 -8.99 -21.12
C ASP A 59 -7.91 -10.36 -20.42
N GLU A 60 -7.68 -11.42 -21.20
CA GLU A 60 -7.48 -12.79 -20.74
C GLU A 60 -5.98 -13.12 -20.79
N SER A 61 -5.34 -13.26 -19.64
CA SER A 61 -4.21 -14.19 -19.49
C SER A 61 -3.92 -14.45 -18.01
N GLU A 62 -3.93 -15.74 -17.66
CA GLU A 62 -3.31 -16.38 -16.49
C GLU A 62 -3.90 -16.07 -15.10
N THR A 63 -4.99 -16.77 -14.76
CA THR A 63 -5.44 -16.94 -13.37
C THR A 63 -4.69 -18.09 -12.73
N ALA A 64 -3.91 -17.80 -11.68
CA ALA A 64 -3.38 -18.81 -10.77
C ALA A 64 -4.56 -19.44 -9.99
N SER A 65 -4.60 -20.77 -9.96
CA SER A 65 -5.59 -21.54 -9.21
C SER A 65 -5.18 -21.56 -7.73
N CYS A 66 -5.80 -20.72 -6.91
CA CYS A 66 -5.66 -20.77 -5.45
C CYS A 66 -6.30 -22.07 -4.96
N ARG A 67 -5.50 -22.98 -4.40
CA ARG A 67 -6.02 -24.17 -3.72
C ARG A 67 -6.55 -23.71 -2.36
N SER A 68 -7.85 -23.84 -2.13
CA SER A 68 -8.42 -23.71 -0.78
C SER A 68 -7.74 -24.72 0.13
N LEU A 69 -7.25 -24.26 1.28
CA LEU A 69 -6.78 -25.14 2.35
C LEU A 69 -8.03 -25.73 3.02
N ASP A 70 -8.50 -26.86 2.51
CA ASP A 70 -9.63 -27.59 3.08
C ASP A 70 -9.19 -28.24 4.41
N HIS A 71 -9.52 -27.60 5.53
CA HIS A 71 -9.51 -28.22 6.85
C HIS A 71 -10.87 -28.90 7.09
N SER A 72 -10.96 -30.18 6.71
CA SER A 72 -12.14 -31.01 6.93
C SER A 72 -11.95 -31.88 8.19
N GLU A 73 -12.83 -31.77 9.20
CA GLU A 73 -13.32 -32.93 9.96
C GLU A 73 -14.80 -32.72 10.39
N ASP A 74 -15.64 -33.62 9.84
CA ASP A 74 -16.93 -34.16 10.30
C ASP A 74 -18.02 -33.29 10.98
N GLY A 75 -19.12 -33.10 10.24
CA GLY A 75 -20.40 -33.70 10.66
C GLY A 75 -21.46 -32.85 11.39
N ASN A 76 -22.00 -31.80 10.76
CA ASN A 76 -23.47 -31.52 10.66
C ASN A 76 -23.71 -30.17 9.97
N ARG A 77 -24.32 -30.20 8.77
CA ARG A 77 -24.57 -29.05 7.90
C ARG A 77 -25.82 -28.27 8.34
N GLU A 78 -25.66 -27.32 9.25
CA GLU A 78 -26.44 -26.08 9.19
C GLU A 78 -25.88 -25.23 8.04
N LEU A 79 -26.76 -24.71 7.18
CA LEU A 79 -26.40 -23.77 6.10
C LEU A 79 -26.09 -22.41 6.72
N ASN A 80 -25.03 -22.35 7.53
CA ASN A 80 -24.46 -21.10 7.97
C ASN A 80 -23.74 -20.50 6.77
N ASP A 81 -24.06 -19.26 6.45
CA ASP A 81 -23.35 -18.44 5.47
C ASP A 81 -21.99 -18.09 6.06
N GLU A 82 -21.14 -19.11 6.21
CA GLU A 82 -19.77 -19.01 6.69
C GLU A 82 -18.95 -18.42 5.55
N GLY A 83 -18.98 -17.09 5.44
CA GLY A 83 -17.93 -16.40 4.72
C GLY A 83 -16.59 -16.77 5.34
N SER A 84 -15.57 -16.80 4.49
CA SER A 84 -14.20 -16.98 4.94
C SER A 84 -13.53 -15.62 5.01
N PHE A 85 -12.75 -15.40 6.05
CA PHE A 85 -11.77 -14.33 6.05
C PHE A 85 -10.57 -14.71 5.16
N TYR A 86 -9.91 -13.73 4.57
CA TYR A 86 -8.66 -13.89 3.86
C TYR A 86 -7.80 -12.63 3.98
N LEU A 87 -6.48 -12.75 3.87
CA LEU A 87 -5.60 -11.59 3.87
C LEU A 87 -5.64 -10.83 2.54
N GLY A 88 -6.13 -9.59 2.56
CA GLY A 88 -6.20 -8.69 1.41
C GLY A 88 -5.43 -7.38 1.59
N LEU A 89 -5.28 -6.64 0.51
CA LEU A 89 -4.70 -5.30 0.47
C LEU A 89 -5.81 -4.25 0.41
N GLN A 90 -5.65 -3.18 1.18
CA GLN A 90 -6.58 -2.06 1.18
C GLN A 90 -5.84 -0.72 1.26
N LEU A 91 -6.29 0.27 0.47
CA LEU A 91 -5.88 1.65 0.67
C LEU A 91 -6.59 2.22 1.89
N THR A 92 -5.84 2.71 2.88
CA THR A 92 -6.42 3.16 4.15
C THR A 92 -6.42 4.66 4.33
N SER A 93 -5.43 5.35 3.78
CA SER A 93 -5.29 6.81 3.87
C SER A 93 -4.21 7.37 2.96
N SER A 94 -4.15 8.70 2.83
CA SER A 94 -2.95 9.45 2.49
C SER A 94 -1.91 9.32 3.59
N PHE A 95 -0.64 9.43 3.19
CA PHE A 95 0.50 9.36 4.10
C PHE A 95 0.45 10.46 5.16
N SER A 96 0.04 11.68 4.79
CA SER A 96 -0.06 12.81 5.71
C SER A 96 -1.11 12.59 6.79
N SER A 97 -2.31 12.10 6.41
CA SER A 97 -3.35 11.72 7.36
C SER A 97 -2.87 10.57 8.23
N TRP A 98 -2.27 9.54 7.63
CA TRP A 98 -1.74 8.39 8.36
C TRP A 98 -0.78 8.86 9.45
N MET A 99 0.26 9.63 9.14
CA MET A 99 1.30 10.03 10.11
C MET A 99 0.81 10.85 11.32
N GLN A 100 -0.41 11.38 11.28
CA GLN A 100 -1.04 12.10 12.39
C GLN A 100 -1.77 11.19 13.38
N HIS A 101 -2.05 9.94 13.01
CA HIS A 101 -2.74 8.99 13.86
C HIS A 101 -1.79 8.21 14.77
N ASP A 102 -2.33 7.74 15.89
CA ASP A 102 -1.62 6.86 16.82
C ASP A 102 -2.00 5.40 16.54
N PHE A 103 -1.05 4.64 16.00
CA PHE A 103 -1.31 3.33 15.42
C PHE A 103 -1.05 2.17 16.36
N GLY A 104 -0.23 2.34 17.39
CA GLY A 104 -0.01 1.31 18.42
C GLY A 104 -1.30 0.86 19.11
N HIS A 105 -2.39 1.60 18.93
CA HIS A 105 -3.73 1.31 19.45
C HIS A 105 -4.81 1.08 18.40
N ARG A 106 -4.47 1.15 17.10
CA ARG A 106 -5.48 0.96 16.06
C ARG A 106 -5.70 -0.53 15.86
N VAL A 107 -6.85 -1.01 16.35
CA VAL A 107 -7.34 -2.35 16.05
C VAL A 107 -7.63 -2.41 14.55
N THR A 108 -7.11 -3.44 13.86
CA THR A 108 -7.22 -3.66 12.41
C THR A 108 -8.65 -3.82 11.88
N GLU A 109 -9.64 -3.89 12.76
CA GLU A 109 -11.06 -4.09 12.46
C GLU A 109 -11.75 -2.86 11.84
N ASP A 110 -11.12 -1.69 11.83
CA ASP A 110 -11.76 -0.43 11.40
C ASP A 110 -11.83 -0.25 9.87
N GLU A 111 -12.84 0.50 9.41
CA GLU A 111 -12.91 1.10 8.07
C GLU A 111 -11.61 1.87 7.70
N PRO A 112 -11.33 2.12 6.40
CA PRO A 112 -10.21 2.99 6.00
C PRO A 112 -10.34 4.35 6.71
N LEU A 113 -9.21 4.93 7.15
CA LEU A 113 -9.21 6.22 7.86
C LEU A 113 -9.82 7.32 7.02
N GLU A 114 -9.59 7.25 5.71
CA GLU A 114 -10.20 8.14 4.73
C GLU A 114 -10.41 7.43 3.40
N GLU A 115 -11.38 7.93 2.62
CA GLU A 115 -11.60 7.45 1.26
C GLU A 115 -10.41 7.80 0.36
N CYS A 116 -9.86 6.80 -0.31
CA CYS A 116 -8.72 6.94 -1.21
C CYS A 116 -9.13 6.73 -2.68
N PRO A 117 -9.81 7.71 -3.33
CA PRO A 117 -10.32 7.52 -4.68
C PRO A 117 -9.18 7.31 -5.69
N PRO A 118 -9.47 6.68 -6.85
CA PRO A 118 -8.51 6.57 -7.93
C PRO A 118 -8.13 7.96 -8.46
N PRO A 119 -6.93 8.13 -9.06
CA PRO A 119 -6.50 9.42 -9.61
C PRO A 119 -7.55 9.99 -10.59
N ILE A 120 -7.98 11.24 -10.36
CA ILE A 120 -9.02 11.88 -11.18
C ILE A 120 -8.62 11.98 -12.65
N SER A 121 -7.32 12.06 -12.91
CA SER A 121 -6.72 12.06 -14.25
C SER A 121 -7.05 10.82 -15.09
N LEU A 122 -7.49 9.71 -14.48
CA LEU A 122 -8.01 8.53 -15.21
C LEU A 122 -9.36 8.80 -15.89
N GLN A 123 -10.10 9.81 -15.45
CA GLN A 123 -11.47 10.11 -15.88
C GLN A 123 -11.58 11.33 -16.82
N ILE A 124 -10.53 12.15 -16.94
CA ILE A 124 -10.57 13.41 -17.70
C ILE A 124 -10.65 13.19 -19.22
N CYS A 125 -9.63 12.57 -19.82
CA CYS A 125 -9.57 12.30 -21.25
C CYS A 125 -8.60 11.14 -21.55
N ARG A 126 -8.59 10.65 -22.79
CA ARG A 126 -7.74 9.52 -23.21
C ARG A 126 -6.26 9.77 -22.93
N GLU A 127 -5.78 10.99 -23.20
CA GLU A 127 -4.37 11.34 -23.03
C GLU A 127 -3.96 11.42 -21.56
N SER A 128 -4.78 12.08 -20.74
CA SER A 128 -4.60 12.13 -19.28
C SER A 128 -4.58 10.73 -18.66
N ARG A 129 -5.49 9.85 -19.11
CA ARG A 129 -5.52 8.45 -18.68
C ARG A 129 -4.25 7.71 -19.08
N ALA A 130 -3.84 7.82 -20.34
CA ALA A 130 -2.62 7.18 -20.82
C ALA A 130 -1.38 7.64 -20.06
N PHE A 131 -1.27 8.94 -19.79
CA PHE A 131 -0.21 9.50 -18.94
C PHE A 131 -0.25 8.94 -17.52
N THR A 132 -1.43 8.91 -16.89
CA THR A 132 -1.58 8.42 -15.51
C THR A 132 -1.22 6.93 -15.38
N LEU A 133 -1.62 6.10 -16.36
CA LEU A 133 -1.33 4.67 -16.37
C LEU A 133 0.16 4.34 -16.60
N GLN A 134 1.01 5.32 -16.91
CA GLN A 134 2.48 5.14 -16.87
C GLN A 134 3.03 5.16 -15.44
N HIS A 135 2.26 5.71 -14.49
CA HIS A 135 2.68 5.94 -13.11
C HIS A 135 1.86 5.15 -12.08
N PHE A 136 0.65 4.77 -12.46
CA PHE A 136 -0.28 3.99 -11.65
C PHE A 136 -0.58 2.65 -12.31
N VAL A 137 -0.54 1.59 -11.51
CA VAL A 137 -0.90 0.23 -11.92
C VAL A 137 -2.15 -0.17 -11.15
N ARG A 138 -3.05 -0.90 -11.81
CA ARG A 138 -4.19 -1.52 -11.14
C ARG A 138 -3.74 -2.82 -10.51
N ILE A 139 -3.87 -2.94 -9.19
CA ILE A 139 -3.78 -4.23 -8.51
C ILE A 139 -5.16 -4.90 -8.56
N LYS A 140 -5.20 -6.14 -9.04
CA LYS A 140 -6.40 -6.96 -9.13
C LYS A 140 -6.43 -7.95 -7.99
N ASP A 141 -7.49 -7.91 -7.22
CA ASP A 141 -7.83 -8.93 -6.23
C ASP A 141 -8.60 -10.06 -6.92
N SER A 142 -8.09 -11.29 -6.83
CA SER A 142 -8.69 -12.45 -7.48
C SER A 142 -9.93 -13.00 -6.75
N ILE A 143 -10.07 -12.70 -5.45
CA ILE A 143 -11.18 -13.15 -4.61
C ILE A 143 -12.33 -12.14 -4.68
N SER A 144 -12.03 -10.84 -4.55
CA SER A 144 -13.04 -9.78 -4.60
C SER A 144 -12.64 -8.66 -5.58
N PRO A 145 -13.09 -8.71 -6.85
CA PRO A 145 -12.75 -7.71 -7.86
C PRO A 145 -13.11 -6.26 -7.48
N SER A 146 -14.10 -6.05 -6.60
CA SER A 146 -14.47 -4.73 -6.08
C SER A 146 -13.40 -4.10 -5.18
N ARG A 147 -12.51 -4.91 -4.60
CA ARG A 147 -11.34 -4.46 -3.83
C ARG A 147 -10.11 -4.15 -4.69
N SER A 148 -10.21 -4.29 -6.01
CA SER A 148 -9.12 -3.90 -6.91
C SER A 148 -8.97 -2.37 -6.94
N PHE A 149 -7.75 -1.85 -6.78
CA PHE A 149 -7.48 -0.41 -6.78
C PHE A 149 -6.30 -0.03 -7.68
N TYR A 150 -6.19 1.27 -7.99
CA TYR A 150 -5.02 1.82 -8.66
C TYR A 150 -4.02 2.34 -7.63
N PHE A 151 -2.76 1.97 -7.77
CA PHE A 151 -1.67 2.42 -6.90
C PHE A 151 -0.44 2.83 -7.70
N SER A 152 0.39 3.69 -7.13
CA SER A 152 1.66 4.09 -7.71
C SER A 152 2.81 3.35 -7.04
N PRO A 153 3.48 2.41 -7.73
CA PRO A 153 4.65 1.68 -7.24
C PRO A 153 5.71 2.51 -6.53
N ARG A 154 5.90 3.76 -6.96
CA ARG A 154 6.96 4.66 -6.48
C ARG A 154 6.52 5.59 -5.35
N ARG A 155 5.20 5.80 -5.18
CA ARG A 155 4.66 6.80 -4.25
C ARG A 155 3.92 6.14 -3.10
N ASP A 156 3.07 5.17 -3.39
CA ASP A 156 2.27 4.50 -2.36
C ASP A 156 3.14 3.53 -1.55
N ILE A 157 2.78 3.36 -0.29
CA ILE A 157 3.62 2.75 0.74
C ILE A 157 2.86 1.60 1.40
N LEU A 158 3.47 0.43 1.44
CA LEU A 158 2.95 -0.73 2.17
C LEU A 158 3.27 -0.59 3.66
N CYS A 159 2.24 -0.38 4.48
CA CYS A 159 2.39 -0.39 5.93
C CYS A 159 2.27 -1.83 6.45
N LEU A 160 3.24 -2.25 7.25
CA LEU A 160 3.17 -3.52 7.99
C LEU A 160 2.65 -3.20 9.39
N SER A 161 1.40 -3.56 9.66
CA SER A 161 0.83 -3.47 11.00
C SER A 161 1.28 -4.63 11.89
N ARG A 162 1.22 -4.40 13.19
CA ARG A 162 1.52 -5.37 14.25
C ARG A 162 0.81 -6.71 14.07
N ASP A 163 -0.47 -6.68 13.72
CA ASP A 163 -1.29 -7.90 13.65
C ASP A 163 -0.72 -8.92 12.66
N ILE A 164 -0.24 -8.43 11.52
CA ILE A 164 0.38 -9.27 10.48
C ILE A 164 1.75 -9.80 10.95
N VAL A 165 2.45 -9.02 11.76
CA VAL A 165 3.75 -9.43 12.32
C VAL A 165 3.56 -10.55 13.32
N GLU A 166 2.48 -10.56 14.10
CA GLU A 166 2.19 -11.58 15.11
C GLU A 166 1.70 -12.90 14.51
N THR A 167 0.90 -12.84 13.45
CA THR A 167 0.26 -14.00 12.82
C THR A 167 1.19 -14.86 11.96
N GLY A 168 2.24 -14.29 11.36
CA GLY A 168 3.31 -15.07 10.73
C GLY A 168 3.49 -14.89 9.22
N ALA A 169 4.46 -15.63 8.67
CA ALA A 169 4.77 -15.61 7.25
C ALA A 169 3.71 -16.30 6.37
N GLU A 170 2.83 -17.12 6.97
CA GLU A 170 1.80 -17.91 6.27
C GLU A 170 0.74 -17.00 5.64
N GLU A 171 0.33 -15.95 6.34
CA GLU A 171 -0.67 -15.01 5.82
C GLU A 171 -0.16 -14.25 4.58
N VAL A 172 1.14 -13.93 4.54
CA VAL A 172 1.74 -13.31 3.34
C VAL A 172 1.67 -14.23 2.13
N GLU A 173 1.74 -15.55 2.36
CA GLU A 173 1.55 -16.53 1.30
C GLU A 173 0.11 -16.51 0.79
N GLU A 174 -0.86 -16.31 1.68
CA GLU A 174 -2.27 -16.13 1.32
C GLU A 174 -2.49 -14.87 0.47
N ALA A 175 -1.92 -13.72 0.86
CA ALA A 175 -1.94 -12.53 0.00
C ALA A 175 -1.25 -12.80 -1.36
N GLY A 176 -0.20 -13.63 -1.36
CA GLY A 176 0.45 -14.13 -2.57
C GLY A 176 -0.49 -14.92 -3.48
N CYS A 177 -1.41 -15.70 -2.93
CA CYS A 177 -2.47 -16.38 -3.67
C CYS A 177 -3.44 -15.37 -4.31
N CYS A 178 -3.81 -14.32 -3.58
CA CYS A 178 -4.78 -13.32 -4.05
C CYS A 178 -4.22 -12.43 -5.18
N TYR A 179 -3.00 -11.94 -5.03
CA TYR A 179 -2.42 -10.91 -5.89
C TYR A 179 -1.30 -11.41 -6.81
N GLY A 180 -0.68 -12.55 -6.50
CA GLY A 180 0.39 -13.15 -7.29
C GLY A 180 1.58 -12.22 -7.51
N ALA A 181 2.07 -12.16 -8.74
CA ALA A 181 3.23 -11.35 -9.10
C ALA A 181 3.02 -9.84 -8.94
N GLN A 182 1.77 -9.37 -8.79
CA GLN A 182 1.45 -7.94 -8.64
C GLN A 182 2.04 -7.35 -7.34
N LEU A 183 2.23 -8.16 -6.30
CA LEU A 183 2.88 -7.72 -5.06
C LEU A 183 4.32 -7.23 -5.29
N ASN A 184 5.00 -7.76 -6.31
CA ASN A 184 6.35 -7.34 -6.67
C ASN A 184 6.41 -5.94 -7.31
N LEU A 185 5.27 -5.30 -7.53
CA LEU A 185 5.21 -3.92 -8.02
C LEU A 185 5.34 -2.91 -6.88
N ILE A 186 5.09 -3.30 -5.63
CA ILE A 186 5.24 -2.42 -4.46
C ILE A 186 6.74 -2.18 -4.21
N GLN A 187 7.16 -0.92 -4.12
CA GLN A 187 8.59 -0.56 -3.97
C GLN A 187 8.96 0.03 -2.63
N SER A 188 7.97 0.44 -1.83
CA SER A 188 8.19 1.06 -0.53
C SER A 188 7.35 0.39 0.54
N SER A 189 7.95 0.22 1.72
CA SER A 189 7.25 -0.20 2.93
C SER A 189 7.51 0.77 4.08
N LEU A 190 6.60 0.81 5.05
CA LEU A 190 6.68 1.52 6.32
C LEU A 190 6.45 0.51 7.45
N VAL A 191 7.29 0.58 8.47
CA VAL A 191 7.23 -0.30 9.66
C VAL A 191 7.48 0.58 10.89
N GLU A 192 6.76 0.31 11.98
CA GLU A 192 6.99 1.01 13.24
C GLU A 192 8.29 0.56 13.90
N LEU A 193 8.95 1.45 14.64
CA LEU A 193 10.19 1.11 15.34
C LEU A 193 9.99 -0.01 16.36
N TYR A 194 8.81 -0.08 16.99
CA TYR A 194 8.47 -1.13 17.93
C TYR A 194 8.51 -2.51 17.26
N ASP A 195 7.77 -2.68 16.17
CA ASP A 195 7.72 -3.90 15.35
C ASP A 195 9.08 -4.25 14.75
N TRP A 196 9.87 -3.23 14.43
CA TRP A 196 11.24 -3.38 13.97
C TRP A 196 12.20 -3.94 15.04
N ASN A 197 11.93 -3.72 16.34
CA ASN A 197 12.91 -3.87 17.41
C ASN A 197 12.68 -5.03 18.38
N GLU A 198 11.48 -5.20 18.96
CA GLU A 198 11.39 -5.82 20.30
C GLU A 198 11.10 -7.33 20.34
N ALA A 199 10.18 -7.87 19.54
CA ALA A 199 9.81 -9.29 19.63
C ALA A 199 10.39 -10.16 18.50
N MET A 200 10.59 -9.56 17.33
CA MET A 200 10.80 -10.28 16.07
C MET A 200 12.06 -9.79 15.34
N GLY A 201 12.39 -8.51 15.47
CA GLY A 201 13.61 -7.87 14.95
C GLY A 201 13.65 -7.72 13.42
N PRO A 202 14.68 -7.05 12.86
CA PRO A 202 14.82 -6.83 11.42
C PRO A 202 14.87 -8.13 10.61
N ALA A 203 15.37 -9.21 11.21
CA ALA A 203 15.43 -10.53 10.58
C ALA A 203 14.05 -11.15 10.33
N TYR A 204 13.06 -10.81 11.14
CA TYR A 204 11.69 -11.25 10.93
C TYR A 204 10.98 -10.41 9.88
N CYS A 205 11.06 -9.07 9.99
CA CYS A 205 10.58 -8.17 8.94
C CYS A 205 11.21 -8.52 7.58
N PHE A 206 12.47 -8.97 7.57
CA PHE A 206 13.14 -9.47 6.37
C PHE A 206 12.38 -10.63 5.71
N LYS A 207 11.88 -11.61 6.49
CA LYS A 207 11.11 -12.75 5.92
C LYS A 207 9.85 -12.26 5.21
N PHE A 208 9.15 -11.30 5.81
CA PHE A 208 7.97 -10.68 5.26
C PHE A 208 8.29 -9.88 4.00
N LEU A 209 9.19 -8.90 4.13
CA LEU A 209 9.57 -7.97 3.07
C LEU A 209 10.18 -8.70 1.85
N HIS A 210 10.87 -9.82 2.05
CA HIS A 210 11.44 -10.61 0.96
C HIS A 210 10.37 -11.27 0.07
N ARG A 211 9.13 -11.41 0.54
CA ARG A 211 8.00 -11.84 -0.31
C ARG A 211 7.62 -10.77 -1.34
N PHE A 212 7.82 -9.50 -0.99
CA PHE A 212 7.62 -8.36 -1.88
C PHE A 212 8.92 -8.05 -2.61
N LYS A 213 9.23 -8.81 -3.67
CA LYS A 213 10.51 -8.71 -4.40
C LYS A 213 10.76 -7.32 -5.01
N GLY A 214 9.73 -6.49 -5.11
CA GLY A 214 9.79 -5.11 -5.59
C GLY A 214 10.33 -4.09 -4.59
N ILE A 215 10.35 -4.42 -3.29
CA ILE A 215 10.72 -3.47 -2.24
C ILE A 215 12.17 -3.04 -2.41
N LYS A 216 12.35 -1.71 -2.50
CA LYS A 216 13.64 -1.03 -2.59
C LYS A 216 13.90 -0.15 -1.39
N LEU A 217 12.83 0.26 -0.70
CA LEU A 217 12.87 1.20 0.40
C LEU A 217 11.99 0.71 1.55
N VAL A 218 12.57 0.68 2.75
CA VAL A 218 11.86 0.43 4.00
C VAL A 218 12.03 1.66 4.87
N ARG A 219 10.93 2.25 5.29
CA ARG A 219 10.91 3.35 6.25
C ARG A 219 10.61 2.77 7.63
N VAL A 220 11.47 3.07 8.59
CA VAL A 220 11.28 2.72 10.00
C VAL A 220 10.82 3.99 10.71
N LEU A 221 9.58 4.00 11.18
CA LEU A 221 9.00 5.15 11.88
C LEU A 221 9.55 5.21 13.29
N LEU A 222 10.32 6.26 13.59
CA LEU A 222 10.81 6.57 14.91
C LEU A 222 9.68 7.16 15.74
N GLU A 223 9.43 6.55 16.88
CA GLU A 223 8.48 7.07 17.86
C GLU A 223 9.20 7.82 18.98
N SER A 224 8.62 8.96 19.36
CA SER A 224 8.97 9.68 20.59
C SER A 224 8.11 9.11 21.70
N GLU A 225 8.73 8.53 22.73
CA GLU A 225 8.01 7.98 23.90
C GLU A 225 7.22 9.07 24.66
N GLU A 226 7.52 10.35 24.42
CA GLU A 226 6.90 11.47 25.13
C GLU A 226 6.05 12.35 24.21
N TYR A 227 4.75 12.45 24.52
CA TYR A 227 3.73 13.28 23.86
C TYR A 227 3.68 14.73 24.41
N ASP A 228 4.75 15.19 25.02
CA ASP A 228 4.84 16.47 25.74
C ASP A 228 5.34 17.66 24.90
N GLY A 229 4.65 17.99 23.80
CA GLY A 229 4.62 19.32 23.17
C GLY A 229 5.91 20.07 22.72
N PHE A 230 7.13 19.59 22.94
CA PHE A 230 8.37 20.34 22.61
C PHE A 230 9.07 19.83 21.33
N GLU A 231 8.79 20.43 20.18
CA GLU A 231 9.32 20.01 18.86
C GLU A 231 10.85 20.07 18.70
N GLY A 232 11.52 21.10 19.22
CA GLY A 232 12.95 21.33 18.94
C GLY A 232 13.89 20.34 19.63
N TYR A 233 13.51 19.84 20.82
CA TYR A 233 14.29 18.84 21.55
C TYR A 233 14.20 17.47 20.86
N ARG A 234 13.01 17.16 20.30
CA ARG A 234 12.71 15.89 19.63
C ARG A 234 13.58 15.62 18.43
N VAL A 235 13.86 16.60 17.56
CA VAL A 235 14.67 16.36 16.35
C VAL A 235 16.07 15.84 16.68
N ARG A 236 16.72 16.38 17.72
CA ARG A 236 18.07 15.92 18.12
C ARG A 236 18.02 14.53 18.73
N GLU A 237 17.04 14.26 19.57
CA GLU A 237 16.83 12.95 20.18
C GLU A 237 16.55 11.86 19.14
N LEU A 238 15.66 12.15 18.19
CA LEU A 238 15.36 11.26 17.07
C LEU A 238 16.60 11.00 16.20
N ALA A 239 17.43 12.01 15.96
CA ALA A 239 18.69 11.82 15.23
C ALA A 239 19.68 10.91 15.98
N VAL A 240 19.78 11.05 17.31
CA VAL A 240 20.60 10.18 18.17
C VAL A 240 20.04 8.75 18.15
N GLN A 241 18.73 8.60 18.33
CA GLN A 241 18.04 7.31 18.28
C GLN A 241 18.26 6.63 16.92
N ALA A 242 18.05 7.35 15.82
CA ALA A 242 18.27 6.86 14.46
C ALA A 242 19.73 6.40 14.24
N GLY A 243 20.71 7.13 14.77
CA GLY A 243 22.12 6.75 14.70
C GLY A 243 22.42 5.46 15.45
N GLN A 244 21.88 5.31 16.66
CA GLN A 244 22.01 4.08 17.46
C GLN A 244 21.35 2.89 16.78
N ARG A 245 20.14 3.09 16.23
CA ARG A 245 19.39 2.07 15.49
C ARG A 245 20.11 1.62 14.25
N LYS A 246 20.61 2.57 13.44
CA LYS A 246 21.40 2.26 12.26
C LYS A 246 22.57 1.34 12.59
N ILE A 247 23.35 1.63 13.64
CA ILE A 247 24.51 0.79 14.02
C ILE A 247 24.06 -0.62 14.42
N LYS A 248 23.00 -0.73 15.22
CA LYS A 248 22.44 -2.02 15.65
C LYS A 248 21.96 -2.83 14.44
N ASP A 249 21.18 -2.22 13.57
CA ASP A 249 20.57 -2.90 12.43
C ASP A 249 21.60 -3.22 11.34
N GLU A 250 22.62 -2.38 11.16
CA GLU A 250 23.76 -2.69 10.28
C GLU A 250 24.44 -3.99 10.72
N ALA A 251 24.70 -4.17 12.02
CA ALA A 251 25.29 -5.41 12.54
C ALA A 251 24.36 -6.62 12.36
N LEU A 252 23.05 -6.47 12.58
CA LEU A 252 22.07 -7.55 12.41
C LEU A 252 21.89 -7.94 10.93
N LEU A 253 21.89 -6.96 10.05
CA LEU A 253 21.65 -7.13 8.63
C LEU A 253 22.92 -7.48 7.85
N GLN A 254 24.13 -7.31 8.40
CA GLN A 254 25.39 -7.63 7.71
C GLN A 254 25.46 -9.09 7.23
N GLY A 255 24.81 -10.02 7.94
CA GLY A 255 24.70 -11.43 7.55
C GLY A 255 23.56 -11.74 6.56
N LEU A 256 22.65 -10.80 6.35
CA LEU A 256 21.49 -10.96 5.49
C LEU A 256 21.75 -10.13 4.22
N ALA A 257 21.83 -10.77 3.06
CA ALA A 257 21.98 -10.01 1.81
C ALA A 257 20.67 -9.28 1.48
N PHE A 258 20.48 -8.08 2.05
CA PHE A 258 19.26 -7.31 1.91
C PHE A 258 19.36 -6.32 0.73
N PRO A 259 18.37 -6.32 -0.19
CA PRO A 259 18.42 -5.48 -1.39
C PRO A 259 17.86 -4.06 -1.19
N TRP A 260 17.37 -3.73 0.01
CA TRP A 260 16.61 -2.51 0.27
C TRP A 260 17.42 -1.46 1.03
N THR A 261 17.06 -0.19 0.85
CA THR A 261 17.54 0.93 1.67
C THR A 261 16.61 1.06 2.88
N VAL A 262 17.19 1.31 4.05
CA VAL A 262 16.44 1.60 5.29
C VAL A 262 16.55 3.08 5.58
N GLU A 263 15.41 3.75 5.72
CA GLU A 263 15.33 5.14 6.18
C GLU A 263 14.66 5.18 7.55
N TYR A 264 15.33 5.77 8.54
CA TYR A 264 14.71 6.04 9.83
C TYR A 264 14.06 7.41 9.76
N VAL A 265 12.73 7.45 9.88
CA VAL A 265 11.92 8.64 9.63
C VAL A 265 11.11 9.04 10.85
N ASP A 266 10.85 10.33 11.04
CA ASP A 266 9.90 10.79 12.06
C ASP A 266 8.47 10.92 11.51
N ARG A 267 7.50 11.25 12.37
CA ARG A 267 6.08 11.47 12.00
C ARG A 267 5.85 12.66 11.04
N THR A 268 6.86 13.46 10.73
CA THR A 268 6.78 14.50 9.67
C THR A 268 7.39 14.04 8.35
N GLY A 269 7.94 12.83 8.31
CA GLY A 269 8.61 12.25 7.15
C GLY A 269 10.08 12.66 6.99
N ASN A 270 10.68 13.34 7.96
CA ASN A 270 12.10 13.68 7.89
C ASN A 270 12.96 12.44 8.11
N VAL A 271 13.98 12.27 7.27
CA VAL A 271 14.93 11.17 7.37
C VAL A 271 16.09 11.55 8.28
N HIS A 272 16.27 10.81 9.37
CA HIS A 272 17.31 11.05 10.38
C HIS A 272 18.55 10.19 10.17
N ALA A 273 18.40 8.99 9.62
CA ALA A 273 19.51 8.13 9.25
C ALA A 273 19.15 7.24 8.04
N ARG A 274 20.19 6.76 7.35
CA ARG A 274 20.08 5.79 6.24
C ARG A 274 21.03 4.63 6.41
N LEU A 275 20.52 3.43 6.14
CA LEU A 275 21.29 2.22 5.93
C LEU A 275 21.10 1.76 4.48
N TYR A 276 22.21 1.54 3.77
CA TYR A 276 22.19 1.16 2.35
C TYR A 276 22.27 -0.37 2.20
N PRO A 277 21.79 -0.92 1.07
CA PRO A 277 21.86 -2.35 0.80
C PRO A 277 23.27 -2.93 1.03
N GLY A 278 23.34 -4.02 1.78
CA GLY A 278 24.59 -4.76 1.96
C GLY A 278 25.00 -5.41 0.64
N ARG A 279 26.20 -5.09 0.14
CA ARG A 279 26.81 -5.87 -0.95
C ARG A 279 27.34 -7.16 -0.34
N ARG A 280 26.98 -8.32 -0.91
CA ARG A 280 27.74 -9.55 -0.65
C ARG A 280 29.17 -9.29 -1.11
N LEU A 281 30.10 -9.20 -0.16
CA LEU A 281 31.53 -9.21 -0.42
C LEU A 281 31.97 -10.61 -0.88
#